data_AF-A0A412X3Q9-F1
#
_entry.id   AF-A0A412X3Q9-F1
#
_cell.length_a   1.000
_cell.length_b   1.000
_cell.length_c   1.000
_cell.angle_alpha   90.00
_cell.angle_beta   90.00
_cell.angle_gamma   90.00
#
_symmetry.space_group_name_H-M   'P 1'
#
loop_
_entity.id
_entity.type
_entity.pdbx_description
1 polymer ?
#
loop_
_entity_poly.entity_id
_entity_poly.type
_entity_poly.pdbx_seq_one_letter_code
_entity_poly.pdbx_strand_id
1 'polypeptide(L)'
;MSNPVISPFCKICSWYFQVYPTKLVGGGEDWLRVTYGMPWTSTPIEGIEGSNPIWCQVKSITSEGGDAAKLAAYISVRGNGVLSVPVDNDVPRGRYSISLNFWNEGWSKDVNDCFTIIVR
;
A
#
# COMPACT_ATOMS: atom_id res chain seq x y z
N MET A 1 0.90 -3.09 38.44
CA MET A 1 0.83 -1.74 39.04
C MET A 1 -0.26 -0.96 38.33
N SER A 2 -1.29 -0.58 39.07
CA SER A 2 -2.35 0.33 38.65
C SER A 2 -1.81 1.74 38.43
N ASN A 3 -2.35 2.47 37.44
CA ASN A 3 -3.01 3.72 37.80
C ASN A 3 -4.13 4.14 36.81
N PRO A 4 -5.22 4.76 37.31
CA PRO A 4 -6.49 5.05 36.61
C PRO A 4 -6.73 6.57 36.44
N VAL A 5 -7.90 7.00 35.92
CA VAL A 5 -8.64 8.30 36.07
C VAL A 5 -9.52 8.54 34.81
N ILE A 6 -10.79 8.97 34.77
CA ILE A 6 -11.94 9.25 35.66
C ILE A 6 -13.20 9.22 34.74
N SER A 7 -14.32 8.62 35.19
CA SER A 7 -15.65 8.76 34.54
C SER A 7 -16.30 10.11 34.87
N PRO A 8 -17.24 10.65 34.08
CA PRO A 8 -18.64 10.44 34.48
C PRO A 8 -19.64 10.61 33.32
N PHE A 9 -20.12 9.54 32.65
CA PHE A 9 -21.38 9.68 31.91
C PHE A 9 -22.21 8.39 31.98
N CYS A 10 -23.31 8.53 32.72
CA CYS A 10 -24.59 7.80 32.71
C CYS A 10 -24.60 6.38 32.11
N LYS A 11 -24.82 5.39 32.99
CA LYS A 11 -24.74 3.94 32.77
C LYS A 11 -25.79 3.29 31.85
N ILE A 12 -26.74 4.01 31.24
CA ILE A 12 -27.94 3.34 30.69
C ILE A 12 -28.34 3.76 29.27
N CYS A 13 -27.67 4.76 28.66
CA CYS A 13 -28.02 5.21 27.31
C CYS A 13 -26.80 5.78 26.57
N SER A 14 -25.86 4.91 26.19
CA SER A 14 -24.77 5.16 25.22
C SER A 14 -24.65 3.92 24.34
N TRP A 15 -25.59 3.76 23.41
CA TRP A 15 -25.43 4.21 22.02
C TRP A 15 -24.26 3.49 21.34
N TYR A 16 -24.59 2.38 20.66
CA TYR A 16 -24.11 2.08 19.30
C TYR A 16 -22.62 2.37 19.06
N PHE A 17 -21.72 1.72 19.81
CA PHE A 17 -20.28 1.85 19.61
C PHE A 17 -19.81 1.03 18.39
N GLN A 18 -19.86 1.68 17.23
CA GLN A 18 -18.86 1.64 16.14
C GLN A 18 -18.25 0.27 15.77
N VAL A 19 -19.06 -0.72 15.40
CA VAL A 19 -18.55 -1.85 14.60
C VAL A 19 -18.72 -1.49 13.12
N TYR A 20 -17.70 -0.89 12.52
CA TYR A 20 -17.62 -0.87 11.05
C TYR A 20 -17.54 -2.33 10.58
N PRO A 21 -18.24 -2.73 9.50
CA PRO A 21 -18.34 -4.13 9.06
C PRO A 21 -17.03 -4.72 8.51
N THR A 22 -15.87 -4.15 8.84
CA THR A 22 -14.59 -4.40 8.17
C THR A 22 -13.61 -5.29 8.93
N LYS A 23 -13.88 -5.63 10.19
CA LYS A 23 -13.08 -6.60 10.96
C LYS A 23 -13.98 -7.69 11.51
N LEU A 24 -14.00 -8.84 10.84
CA LEU A 24 -14.59 -10.05 11.42
C LEU A 24 -13.75 -10.39 12.67
N VAL A 25 -14.41 -10.57 13.82
CA VAL A 25 -13.73 -10.81 15.10
C VAL A 25 -12.81 -12.03 14.95
N GLY A 26 -11.50 -11.81 15.10
CA GLY A 26 -10.46 -12.84 14.96
C GLY A 26 -9.77 -12.94 13.59
N GLY A 27 -10.21 -12.19 12.57
CA GLY A 27 -9.65 -12.27 11.20
C GLY A 27 -8.30 -11.59 10.97
N GLY A 28 -7.83 -10.74 11.89
CA GLY A 28 -6.63 -9.91 11.72
C GLY A 28 -6.89 -8.61 10.93
N GLU A 29 -5.85 -7.78 10.77
CA GLU A 29 -5.98 -6.46 10.14
C GLU A 29 -6.26 -6.52 8.62
N ASP A 30 -5.86 -7.60 7.97
CA ASP A 30 -5.87 -7.75 6.51
C ASP A 30 -6.92 -8.75 5.99
N TRP A 31 -7.86 -9.14 6.86
CA TRP A 31 -8.84 -10.20 6.61
C TRP A 31 -9.66 -10.00 5.35
N LEU A 32 -10.23 -8.80 5.16
CA LEU A 32 -11.06 -8.48 4.00
C LEU A 32 -10.28 -8.61 2.70
N ARG A 33 -9.04 -8.10 2.68
CA ARG A 33 -8.19 -8.08 1.50
C ARG A 33 -7.92 -9.51 1.03
N VAL A 34 -7.52 -10.37 1.96
CA VAL A 34 -7.25 -11.79 1.68
C VAL A 34 -8.54 -12.52 1.28
N THR A 35 -9.65 -12.30 1.99
CA THR A 35 -10.93 -12.98 1.72
C THR A 35 -11.50 -12.67 0.34
N TYR A 36 -11.39 -11.41 -0.10
CA TYR A 36 -11.95 -10.95 -1.37
C TYR A 36 -10.90 -10.82 -2.49
N GLY A 37 -9.67 -11.29 -2.28
CA GLY A 37 -8.62 -11.23 -3.30
C GLY A 37 -8.22 -9.79 -3.69
N MET A 38 -8.45 -8.80 -2.82
CA MET A 38 -8.21 -7.40 -3.15
C MET A 38 -6.70 -7.14 -3.22
N PRO A 39 -6.16 -6.58 -4.31
CA PRO A 39 -4.73 -6.28 -4.37
C PRO A 39 -4.37 -5.25 -3.30
N TRP A 40 -3.14 -5.34 -2.78
CA TRP A 40 -2.57 -4.22 -2.03
C TRP A 40 -2.28 -3.08 -3.00
N THR A 41 -2.68 -1.87 -2.65
CA THR A 41 -2.46 -0.66 -3.47
C THR A 41 -1.77 0.43 -2.67
N SER A 42 -0.79 1.09 -3.28
CA SER A 42 -0.14 2.26 -2.69
C SER A 42 -1.00 3.51 -2.80
N THR A 43 -0.61 4.56 -2.08
CA THR A 43 -1.10 5.91 -2.36
C THR A 43 -0.60 6.38 -3.73
N PRO A 44 -1.36 7.24 -4.44
CA PRO A 44 -0.84 7.91 -5.62
C PRO A 44 0.35 8.79 -5.24
N ILE A 45 1.25 8.99 -6.20
CA ILE A 45 2.35 9.94 -6.04
C ILE A 45 1.83 11.34 -6.41
N GLU A 46 2.18 12.32 -5.60
CA GLU A 46 1.75 13.71 -5.77
C GLU A 46 2.95 14.60 -6.10
N GLY A 47 2.68 15.77 -6.66
CA GLY A 47 3.71 16.78 -6.95
C GLY A 47 4.53 16.51 -8.22
N ILE A 48 4.03 15.68 -9.14
CA ILE A 48 4.59 15.57 -10.49
C ILE A 48 4.02 16.72 -11.32
N GLU A 49 4.85 17.72 -11.58
CA GLU A 49 4.49 18.86 -12.41
C GLU A 49 4.70 18.55 -13.90
N GLY A 50 3.66 18.78 -14.70
CA GLY A 50 3.67 18.55 -16.14
C GLY A 50 2.29 18.71 -16.77
N SER A 51 2.23 18.78 -18.10
CA SER A 51 0.97 18.72 -18.83
C SER A 51 0.47 17.28 -18.89
N ASN A 52 -0.84 17.06 -18.84
CA ASN A 52 -1.42 15.75 -19.11
C ASN A 52 -1.37 15.44 -20.62
N PRO A 53 -1.19 14.18 -21.03
CA PRO A 53 -1.07 12.97 -20.21
C PRO A 53 0.35 12.70 -19.68
N ILE A 54 0.46 12.23 -18.43
CA ILE A 54 1.72 11.75 -17.86
C ILE A 54 1.67 10.22 -17.77
N TRP A 55 2.68 9.56 -18.32
CA TRP A 55 2.81 8.11 -18.29
C TRP A 55 3.77 7.69 -17.17
N CYS A 56 3.55 6.50 -16.62
CA CYS A 56 4.35 5.95 -15.54
C CYS A 56 4.69 4.48 -15.80
N GLN A 57 5.93 4.09 -15.51
CA GLN A 57 6.40 2.71 -15.57
C GLN A 57 7.39 2.42 -14.45
N VAL A 58 7.49 1.14 -14.09
CA VAL A 58 8.54 0.69 -13.17
C VAL A 58 9.88 0.74 -13.89
N LYS A 59 10.83 1.49 -13.32
CA LYS A 59 12.19 1.60 -13.85
C LYS A 59 13.08 0.48 -13.32
N SER A 60 13.07 0.30 -12.00
CA SER A 60 13.91 -0.70 -11.34
C SER A 60 13.34 -1.05 -9.98
N ILE A 61 13.58 -2.30 -9.57
CA ILE A 61 13.25 -2.82 -8.25
C ILE A 61 14.54 -3.36 -7.66
N THR A 62 14.87 -2.92 -6.45
CA THR A 62 15.96 -3.49 -5.65
C THR A 62 15.37 -4.18 -4.43
N SER A 63 16.03 -5.24 -3.96
CA SER A 63 15.57 -6.02 -2.81
C SER A 63 16.68 -6.23 -1.80
N GLU A 64 16.35 -6.08 -0.53
CA GLU A 64 17.17 -6.44 0.63
C GLU A 64 16.52 -7.64 1.32
N GLY A 65 17.18 -8.80 1.25
CA GLY A 65 16.70 -10.06 1.84
C GLY A 65 15.58 -10.76 1.09
N GLY A 66 15.21 -10.30 -0.12
CA GLY A 66 14.16 -10.86 -0.96
C GLY A 66 14.59 -11.09 -2.41
N ASP A 67 13.61 -11.24 -3.31
CA ASP A 67 13.81 -11.50 -4.74
C ASP A 67 13.07 -10.45 -5.59
N ALA A 68 13.82 -9.46 -6.09
CA ALA A 68 13.28 -8.37 -6.88
C ALA A 68 12.62 -8.86 -8.19
N ALA A 69 13.09 -9.95 -8.79
CA ALA A 69 12.54 -10.46 -10.05
C ALA A 69 11.13 -11.04 -9.83
N LYS A 70 10.92 -11.73 -8.71
CA LYS A 70 9.58 -12.19 -8.31
C LYS A 70 8.63 -11.04 -8.09
N LEU A 71 9.03 -10.00 -7.35
CA LEU A 71 8.16 -8.83 -7.18
C LEU A 71 7.84 -8.15 -8.52
N ALA A 72 8.82 -8.03 -9.40
CA ALA A 72 8.65 -7.43 -10.73
C ALA A 72 7.61 -8.18 -11.59
N ALA A 73 7.44 -9.49 -11.40
CA ALA A 73 6.47 -10.30 -12.14
C ALA A 73 5.01 -10.02 -11.76
N TYR A 74 4.76 -9.59 -10.52
CA TYR A 74 3.39 -9.39 -9.99
C TYR A 74 3.00 -7.91 -9.85
N ILE A 75 3.97 -7.02 -9.77
CA ILE A 75 3.71 -5.60 -9.55
C ILE A 75 3.16 -4.96 -10.82
N SER A 76 2.15 -4.10 -10.63
CA SER A 76 1.61 -3.26 -11.70
C SER A 76 1.59 -1.81 -11.26
N VAL A 77 1.76 -0.89 -12.21
CA VAL A 77 1.72 0.54 -11.97
C VAL A 77 0.65 1.20 -12.83
N ARG A 78 -0.13 2.08 -12.23
CA ARG A 78 -1.13 2.91 -12.93
C ARG A 78 -0.52 4.27 -13.29
N GLY A 79 -1.10 4.97 -14.27
CA GLY A 79 -0.57 6.25 -14.76
C GLY A 79 -0.39 7.34 -13.69
N ASN A 80 -1.11 7.27 -12.57
CA ASN A 80 -0.95 8.14 -11.40
C ASN A 80 0.10 7.64 -10.38
N GLY A 81 0.97 6.70 -10.78
CA GLY A 81 2.03 6.12 -9.95
C GLY A 81 1.56 5.18 -8.85
N VAL A 82 0.29 4.77 -8.85
CA VAL A 82 -0.23 3.78 -7.88
C VAL A 82 0.31 2.40 -8.22
N LEU A 83 1.02 1.81 -7.27
CA LEU A 83 1.49 0.43 -7.33
C LEU A 83 0.38 -0.50 -6.85
N SER A 84 0.22 -1.64 -7.51
CA SER A 84 -0.72 -2.70 -7.12
C SER A 84 -0.02 -4.06 -7.10
N VAL A 85 -0.22 -4.83 -6.03
CA VAL A 85 0.30 -6.20 -5.87
C VAL A 85 -0.85 -7.15 -5.51
N PRO A 86 -1.08 -8.24 -6.24
CA PRO A 86 -2.16 -9.20 -5.96
C PRO A 86 -1.97 -9.93 -4.62
N VAL A 87 -3.06 -10.44 -4.05
CA VAL A 87 -3.00 -11.27 -2.82
C VAL A 87 -2.23 -12.55 -3.07
N ASP A 88 -2.56 -13.22 -4.17
CA ASP A 88 -1.88 -14.44 -4.60
C ASP A 88 -0.60 -14.07 -5.35
N ASN A 89 0.52 -14.19 -4.65
CA ASN A 89 1.86 -13.94 -5.16
C ASN A 89 2.86 -14.83 -4.41
N ASP A 90 3.99 -15.15 -5.05
CA ASP A 90 5.05 -15.96 -4.46
C ASP A 90 6.26 -15.10 -4.01
N VAL A 91 6.02 -13.81 -3.76
CA VAL A 91 7.07 -12.84 -3.43
C VAL A 91 7.61 -13.16 -2.03
N PRO A 92 8.93 -13.41 -1.89
CA PRO A 92 9.49 -13.77 -0.62
C PRO A 92 9.51 -12.57 0.34
N ARG A 93 9.54 -12.86 1.64
CA ARG A 93 9.74 -11.86 2.69
C ARG A 93 11.01 -11.07 2.41
N GLY A 94 10.94 -9.77 2.61
CA GLY A 94 12.05 -8.87 2.31
C GLY A 94 11.60 -7.42 2.20
N ARG A 95 12.58 -6.55 2.01
CA ARG A 95 12.36 -5.13 1.78
C ARG A 95 12.67 -4.80 0.33
N TYR A 96 11.75 -4.14 -0.35
CA TYR A 96 11.86 -3.85 -1.77
C TYR A 96 11.78 -2.34 -1.99
N SER A 97 12.78 -1.77 -2.65
CA SER A 97 12.76 -0.36 -3.07
C SER A 97 12.44 -0.28 -4.55
N ILE A 98 11.41 0.50 -4.89
CA ILE A 98 10.92 0.64 -6.26
C ILE A 98 11.22 2.05 -6.75
N SER A 99 11.80 2.11 -7.94
CA SER A 99 12.04 3.35 -8.69
C SER A 99 11.08 3.41 -9.87
N LEU A 100 10.51 4.59 -10.12
CA LEU A 100 9.57 4.83 -11.20
C LEU A 100 10.16 5.80 -12.22
N ASN A 101 9.78 5.63 -13.48
CA ASN A 101 10.02 6.61 -14.53
C ASN A 101 8.68 7.24 -14.93
N PHE A 102 8.65 8.56 -14.99
CA PHE A 102 7.55 9.34 -15.50
C PHE A 102 7.97 10.02 -16.80
N TRP A 103 7.09 10.03 -17.79
CA TRP A 103 7.39 10.71 -19.04
C TRP A 103 6.14 11.32 -19.69
N ASN A 104 6.39 12.33 -20.50
CA ASN A 104 5.45 12.98 -21.40
C ASN A 104 6.21 13.41 -22.68
N GLU A 105 5.52 14.02 -23.64
CA GLU A 105 6.08 14.59 -24.85
C GLU A 105 7.22 15.57 -24.52
N GLY A 106 8.45 15.18 -24.86
CA GLY A 106 9.66 15.99 -24.65
C GLY A 106 10.20 16.02 -23.22
N TRP A 107 9.63 15.27 -22.26
CA TRP A 107 10.10 15.23 -20.89
C TRP A 107 10.10 13.81 -20.32
N SER A 108 11.18 13.43 -19.64
CA SER A 108 11.25 12.19 -18.87
C SER A 108 12.03 12.42 -17.59
N LYS A 109 11.54 11.86 -16.49
CA LYS A 109 12.14 11.98 -15.18
C LYS A 109 12.06 10.67 -14.42
N ASP A 110 13.21 10.29 -13.90
CA ASP A 110 13.32 9.19 -12.96
C ASP A 110 13.12 9.68 -11.54
N VAL A 111 12.30 8.95 -10.79
CA VAL A 111 12.14 9.10 -9.36
C VAL A 111 12.63 7.80 -8.72
N ASN A 112 13.86 7.84 -8.23
CA ASN A 112 14.51 6.66 -7.67
C ASN A 112 14.04 6.42 -6.22
N ASP A 113 13.90 5.15 -5.87
CA ASP A 113 13.55 4.66 -4.52
C ASP A 113 12.33 5.34 -3.88
N CYS A 114 11.33 5.70 -4.69
CA CYS A 114 10.14 6.43 -4.26
C CYS A 114 9.17 5.60 -3.42
N PHE A 115 9.19 4.27 -3.56
CA PHE A 115 8.38 3.36 -2.76
C PHE A 115 9.24 2.31 -2.07
N THR A 116 8.87 1.97 -0.84
CA THR A 116 9.38 0.81 -0.13
C THR A 116 8.23 -0.14 0.20
N ILE A 117 8.28 -1.37 -0.30
CA ILE A 117 7.35 -2.44 0.06
C ILE A 117 8.05 -3.36 1.05
N ILE A 118 7.39 -3.68 2.16
CA ILE A 118 7.88 -4.61 3.19
C ILE A 118 6.96 -5.82 3.21
N VAL A 119 7.49 -6.98 2.83
CA VAL A 119 6.78 -8.27 2.87
C VAL A 119 7.13 -8.99 4.18
N ARG A 120 6.12 -9.30 5.01
CA ARG A 120 6.26 -9.90 6.35
C ARG A 120 5.72 -11.31 6.46
#